data_AF-A0A972Y530-F1
#
_entry.id   AF-A0A972Y530-F1
#
_cell.length_a   1.000
_cell.length_b   1.000
_cell.length_c   1.000
_cell.angle_alpha   90.00
_cell.angle_beta   90.00
_cell.angle_gamma   90.00
#
_symmetry.space_group_name_H-M   'P 1'
#
loop_
_entity.id
_entity.type
_entity.pdbx_description
1 polymer ?
#
loop_
_entity_poly.entity_id
_entity_poly.type
_entity_poly.pdbx_seq_one_letter_code
_entity_poly.pdbx_strand_id
1 'polypeptide(L)'
;MFWKKKIKDPQKGELTYLEKSVFEYLISQLPERQSLLVKEQLKYLTLIKRIEYKNDIVTEMYPEQYGIIPKEKLFGRTEEFRLAYVKYKIGGVKYTSEIHMAMGQVFDIKIRPKPDKKEIAAVEFLEAKIDSELDINTY
;
A
#
# COMPACT_ATOMS: atom_id res chain seq x y z
N MET A 1 -13.51 -0.41 30.79
CA MET A 1 -12.86 0.89 30.47
C MET A 1 -12.30 0.79 29.05
N PHE A 2 -13.09 1.19 28.05
CA PHE A 2 -12.65 1.14 26.64
C PHE A 2 -11.67 2.28 26.40
N TRP A 3 -10.38 1.98 26.38
CA TRP A 3 -9.38 2.90 25.83
C TRP A 3 -9.71 3.09 24.35
N LYS A 4 -10.43 4.16 24.01
CA LYS A 4 -10.52 4.63 22.63
C LYS A 4 -9.10 5.02 22.23
N LYS A 5 -8.35 4.11 21.60
CA LYS A 5 -7.08 4.41 20.92
C LYS A 5 -7.39 5.60 20.02
N LYS A 6 -6.87 6.79 20.36
CA LYS A 6 -7.02 7.98 19.54
C LYS A 6 -6.33 7.69 18.22
N ILE A 7 -7.12 7.50 17.16
CA ILE A 7 -6.59 7.39 15.80
C ILE A 7 -5.85 8.70 15.55
N LYS A 8 -4.55 8.60 15.24
CA LYS A 8 -3.72 9.78 14.98
C LYS A 8 -4.07 10.34 13.61
N ASP A 9 -4.02 11.65 13.48
CA ASP A 9 -4.09 12.33 12.19
C ASP A 9 -2.89 11.92 11.31
N PRO A 10 -3.02 11.94 9.98
CA PRO A 10 -1.90 11.72 9.08
C PRO A 10 -0.77 12.73 9.32
N GLN A 11 0.48 12.25 9.30
CA GLN A 11 1.67 13.09 9.51
C GLN A 11 2.70 12.83 8.42
N LYS A 12 3.57 13.81 8.14
CA LYS A 12 4.71 13.59 7.23
C LYS A 12 5.53 12.40 7.71
N GLY A 13 5.80 11.46 6.82
CA GLY A 13 6.55 10.26 7.14
C GLY A 13 6.88 9.46 5.90
N GLU A 14 7.61 8.37 6.10
CA GLU A 14 7.99 7.46 5.02
C GLU A 14 7.42 6.07 5.27
N LEU A 15 7.27 5.30 4.19
CA LEU A 15 7.06 3.87 4.24
C LEU A 15 8.23 3.18 4.96
N THR A 16 7.91 2.16 5.76
CA THR A 16 8.90 1.28 6.38
C THR A 16 9.63 0.47 5.32
N TYR A 17 10.78 -0.12 5.67
CA TYR A 17 11.52 -1.01 4.76
C TYR A 17 10.61 -2.11 4.19
N LEU A 18 9.82 -2.76 5.04
CA LEU A 18 8.90 -3.81 4.61
C LEU A 18 7.83 -3.30 3.63
N GLU A 19 7.20 -2.17 3.94
CA GLU A 19 6.20 -1.55 3.05
C GLU A 19 6.83 -1.19 1.69
N LYS A 20 8.03 -0.59 1.69
CA LYS A 20 8.80 -0.29 0.47
C LYS A 20 9.07 -1.55 -0.34
N SER A 21 9.58 -2.61 0.28
CA SER A 21 9.86 -3.88 -0.41
C SER A 21 8.60 -4.52 -1.00
N VAL A 22 7.46 -4.46 -0.30
CA VAL A 22 6.19 -4.98 -0.83
C VAL A 22 5.75 -4.17 -2.05
N PHE A 23 5.85 -2.84 -2.02
CA PHE A 23 5.54 -2.00 -3.19
C PHE A 23 6.49 -2.25 -4.34
N GLU A 24 7.80 -2.37 -4.10
CA GLU A 24 8.79 -2.69 -5.14
C GLU A 24 8.49 -4.02 -5.81
N TYR A 25 8.17 -5.05 -5.02
CA TYR A 25 7.77 -6.34 -5.57
C TYR A 25 6.47 -6.22 -6.37
N LEU A 26 5.42 -5.59 -5.84
CA LEU A 26 4.16 -5.35 -6.56
C LEU A 26 4.42 -4.65 -7.91
N ILE A 27 5.19 -3.56 -7.90
CA ILE A 27 5.55 -2.78 -9.08
C ILE A 27 6.24 -3.65 -10.14
N SER A 28 7.10 -4.60 -9.72
CA SER A 28 7.76 -5.53 -10.64
C SER A 28 6.80 -6.54 -11.30
N GLN A 29 5.63 -6.77 -10.70
CA GLN A 29 4.63 -7.71 -11.20
C GLN A 29 3.52 -7.01 -12.02
N LEU A 30 3.38 -5.69 -11.88
CA LEU A 30 2.40 -4.91 -12.64
C LEU A 30 2.85 -4.70 -14.10
N PRO A 31 1.90 -4.57 -15.05
CA PRO A 31 2.26 -4.14 -16.40
C PRO A 31 2.89 -2.74 -16.38
N GLU A 32 3.72 -2.44 -17.39
CA GLU A 32 4.60 -1.26 -17.41
C GLU A 32 3.86 0.04 -17.08
N ARG A 33 2.72 0.29 -17.71
CA ARG A 33 1.95 1.52 -17.48
C ARG A 33 1.49 1.65 -16.02
N GLN A 34 0.89 0.61 -15.44
CA GLN A 34 0.42 0.61 -14.05
C GLN A 34 1.59 0.70 -13.07
N SER A 35 2.71 0.04 -13.37
CA SER A 35 3.94 0.15 -12.58
C SER A 35 4.41 1.61 -12.48
N LEU A 36 4.35 2.36 -13.59
CA LEU A 36 4.70 3.78 -13.63
C LEU A 36 3.70 4.63 -12.86
N LEU A 37 2.40 4.38 -12.99
CA LEU A 37 1.38 5.10 -12.23
C LEU A 37 1.59 4.96 -10.72
N VAL A 38 1.78 3.73 -10.23
CA VAL A 38 2.03 3.48 -8.81
C VAL A 38 3.33 4.17 -8.35
N LYS A 39 4.43 4.04 -9.09
CA LYS A 39 5.70 4.72 -8.78
C LYS A 39 5.54 6.23 -8.67
N GLU A 40 4.81 6.84 -9.59
CA GLU A 40 4.60 8.28 -9.60
C GLU A 40 3.72 8.73 -8.45
N GLN A 41 2.61 8.04 -8.19
CA GLN A 41 1.72 8.37 -7.08
C GLN A 41 2.43 8.34 -5.73
N LEU A 42 3.25 7.32 -5.46
CA LEU A 42 3.98 7.19 -4.19
C LEU A 42 4.88 8.41 -3.88
N LYS A 43 5.31 9.18 -4.89
CA LYS A 43 6.08 10.42 -4.68
C LYS A 43 5.25 11.56 -4.08
N TYR A 44 3.94 11.56 -4.33
CA TYR A 44 3.01 12.58 -3.82
C TYR A 44 2.45 12.22 -2.44
N LEU A 45 2.43 10.94 -2.10
CA LEU A 45 1.79 10.41 -0.90
C LEU A 45 2.71 10.48 0.34
N THR A 46 3.03 11.69 0.78
CA THR A 46 4.01 11.96 1.87
C THR A 46 3.42 11.96 3.28
N LEU A 47 2.09 12.02 3.41
CA LEU A 47 1.42 11.92 4.71
C LEU A 47 1.04 10.48 4.98
N ILE A 48 1.46 9.97 6.13
CA ILE A 48 1.27 8.58 6.54
C ILE A 48 0.43 8.53 7.80
N LYS A 49 -0.54 7.62 7.83
CA LYS A 49 -1.32 7.27 9.02
C LYS A 49 -1.26 5.77 9.26
N ARG A 50 -0.64 5.38 10.37
CA ARG A 50 -0.47 3.98 10.77
C ARG A 50 -1.49 3.59 11.83
N ILE A 51 -2.26 2.55 11.52
CA ILE A 51 -3.30 2.02 12.38
C ILE A 51 -2.91 0.59 12.76
N GLU A 52 -2.61 0.38 14.04
CA GLU A 52 -2.26 -0.93 14.56
C GLU A 52 -3.46 -1.63 15.20
N TYR A 53 -3.88 -2.74 14.59
CA TYR A 53 -4.86 -3.66 15.13
C TYR A 53 -4.18 -4.81 15.87
N LYS A 54 -4.98 -5.76 16.37
CA LYS A 54 -4.48 -6.91 17.13
C LYS A 54 -3.58 -7.81 16.26
N ASN A 55 -3.99 -8.06 15.01
CA ASN A 55 -3.38 -9.05 14.14
C ASN A 55 -2.81 -8.46 12.84
N ASP A 56 -2.96 -7.17 12.60
CA ASP A 56 -2.48 -6.51 11.39
C ASP A 56 -2.12 -5.04 11.66
N ILE A 57 -1.42 -4.46 10.69
CA ILE A 57 -1.12 -3.04 10.61
C ILE A 57 -1.61 -2.53 9.26
N VAL A 58 -2.26 -1.37 9.27
CA VAL A 58 -2.67 -0.65 8.06
C VAL A 58 -1.91 0.65 8.01
N THR A 59 -1.33 0.94 6.85
CA THR A 59 -0.62 2.18 6.56
C THR A 59 -1.38 2.89 5.44
N GLU A 60 -2.18 3.87 5.81
CA GLU A 60 -2.86 4.78 4.89
C GLU A 60 -1.89 5.88 4.46
N MET A 61 -1.98 6.27 3.20
CA MET A 61 -1.10 7.21 2.52
C MET A 61 -1.93 8.32 1.89
N TYR A 62 -1.52 9.57 2.11
CA TYR A 62 -2.24 10.75 1.65
C TYR A 62 -1.29 11.78 1.04
N PRO A 63 -1.75 12.57 0.07
CA PRO A 63 -1.02 13.75 -0.37
C PRO A 63 -1.09 14.86 0.67
N GLU A 64 -0.13 15.79 0.65
CA GLU A 64 -0.16 16.97 1.54
C GLU A 64 -1.35 17.90 1.26
N GLN A 65 -1.83 17.90 0.02
CA GLN A 65 -2.97 18.69 -0.44
C GLN A 65 -3.88 17.83 -1.32
N TYR A 66 -5.19 17.98 -1.14
CA TYR A 66 -6.16 17.30 -1.98
C TYR A 66 -6.03 17.77 -3.44
N GLY A 67 -6.12 16.84 -4.39
CA GLY A 67 -6.07 17.14 -5.82
C GLY A 67 -4.67 17.44 -6.39
N ILE A 68 -3.60 17.27 -5.61
CA ILE A 68 -2.22 17.52 -6.08
C ILE A 68 -1.67 16.42 -7.00
N ILE A 69 -2.23 15.22 -6.96
CA ILE A 69 -1.83 14.14 -7.86
C ILE A 69 -2.39 14.45 -9.25
N PRO A 70 -1.55 14.60 -10.29
CA PRO A 70 -2.02 14.90 -11.64
C PRO A 70 -2.94 13.79 -12.17
N LYS A 71 -3.97 14.16 -12.94
CA LYS A 71 -4.99 13.21 -13.42
C LYS A 71 -4.39 12.08 -14.26
N GLU A 72 -3.37 12.36 -15.05
CA GLU A 72 -2.63 11.39 -15.85
C GLU A 72 -1.84 10.38 -15.01
N LYS A 73 -1.66 10.65 -13.71
CA LYS A 73 -1.06 9.72 -12.75
C LYS A 73 -2.10 8.91 -11.99
N LEU A 74 -3.39 9.18 -12.14
CA LEU A 74 -4.46 8.42 -11.51
C LEU A 74 -4.90 7.23 -12.38
N PHE A 75 -5.37 6.18 -11.74
CA PHE A 75 -6.09 5.10 -12.40
C PHE A 75 -7.52 5.57 -12.74
N GLY A 76 -8.11 5.03 -13.80
CA GLY A 76 -9.42 5.45 -14.31
C GLY A 76 -10.62 5.07 -13.42
N ARG A 77 -10.40 4.55 -12.21
CA ARG A 77 -11.45 4.08 -11.29
C ARG A 77 -11.58 5.04 -10.11
N THR A 78 -12.81 5.45 -9.78
CA THR A 78 -13.07 6.35 -8.65
C THR A 78 -13.43 5.62 -7.35
N GLU A 79 -13.89 4.37 -7.47
CA GLU A 79 -14.29 3.53 -6.34
C GLU A 79 -13.08 3.01 -5.55
N GLU A 80 -13.34 2.57 -4.33
CA GLU A 80 -12.37 1.83 -3.54
C GLU A 80 -12.30 0.37 -4.00
N PHE A 81 -11.10 -0.13 -4.27
CA PHE A 81 -10.88 -1.52 -4.66
C PHE A 81 -9.50 -1.99 -4.25
N ARG A 82 -9.32 -3.30 -4.14
CA ARG A 82 -8.01 -3.90 -3.92
C ARG A 82 -7.26 -3.98 -5.24
N LEU A 83 -6.08 -3.36 -5.32
CA LEU A 83 -5.20 -3.45 -6.49
C LEU A 83 -4.51 -4.81 -6.54
N ALA A 84 -3.98 -5.23 -5.39
CA ALA A 84 -3.21 -6.46 -5.33
C ALA A 84 -3.17 -7.07 -3.93
N TYR A 85 -2.80 -8.33 -3.94
CA TYR A 85 -2.52 -9.14 -2.78
C TYR A 85 -1.14 -9.81 -2.93
N VAL A 86 -0.24 -9.61 -1.98
CA VAL A 86 1.14 -10.10 -2.01
C VAL A 86 1.38 -11.05 -0.84
N LYS A 87 1.82 -12.28 -1.12
CA LYS A 87 2.27 -13.24 -0.10
C LYS A 87 3.79 -13.28 -0.03
N TYR A 88 4.34 -13.33 1.18
CA TYR A 88 5.77 -13.40 1.41
C TYR A 88 6.09 -14.05 2.75
N LYS A 89 7.37 -14.31 3.02
CA LYS A 89 7.88 -14.78 4.31
C LYS A 89 8.97 -13.89 4.85
N ILE A 90 9.06 -13.82 6.18
CA ILE A 90 10.17 -13.23 6.92
C ILE A 90 10.46 -14.19 8.07
N GLY A 91 11.71 -14.65 8.22
CA GLY A 91 12.09 -15.55 9.32
C GLY A 91 11.27 -16.84 9.42
N GLY A 92 10.68 -17.32 8.32
CA GLY A 92 9.79 -18.50 8.28
C GLY A 92 8.32 -18.21 8.58
N VAL A 93 7.98 -17.01 9.07
CA VAL A 93 6.60 -16.56 9.26
C VAL A 93 6.02 -16.11 7.93
N LYS A 94 4.81 -16.57 7.59
CA LYS A 94 4.09 -16.17 6.38
C LYS A 94 3.30 -14.90 6.62
N TYR A 95 3.45 -13.95 5.71
CA TYR A 95 2.76 -12.67 5.69
C TYR A 95 1.98 -12.49 4.40
N THR A 96 0.99 -11.62 4.48
CA THR A 96 0.10 -11.24 3.40
C THR A 96 -0.09 -9.73 3.45
N SER A 97 0.10 -9.07 2.33
CA SER A 97 -0.19 -7.65 2.16
C SER A 97 -1.32 -7.44 1.17
N GLU A 98 -2.31 -6.64 1.55
CA GLU A 98 -3.35 -6.13 0.66
C GLU A 98 -3.02 -4.66 0.34
N ILE A 99 -3.02 -4.29 -0.93
CA ILE A 99 -2.82 -2.91 -1.37
C ILE A 99 -4.14 -2.43 -1.95
N HIS A 100 -4.69 -1.36 -1.39
CA HIS A 100 -5.96 -0.79 -1.82
C HIS A 100 -5.77 0.54 -2.52
N MET A 101 -6.70 0.82 -3.43
CA MET A 101 -6.82 2.07 -4.14
C MET A 101 -8.16 2.70 -3.83
N ALA A 102 -8.21 4.03 -3.82
CA ALA A 102 -9.44 4.81 -3.72
C ALA A 102 -9.28 6.06 -4.59
N MET A 103 -10.35 6.47 -5.29
CA MET A 103 -10.31 7.66 -6.17
C MET A 103 -9.15 7.65 -7.18
N GLY A 104 -8.78 6.47 -7.69
CA GLY A 104 -7.74 6.29 -8.70
C GLY A 104 -6.31 6.37 -8.17
N GLN A 105 -6.12 6.55 -6.86
CA GLN A 105 -4.81 6.60 -6.21
C GLN A 105 -4.61 5.42 -5.25
N VAL A 106 -3.35 5.02 -5.07
CA VAL A 106 -2.92 4.14 -3.98
C VAL A 106 -3.32 4.80 -2.67
N PHE A 107 -4.04 4.05 -1.84
CA PHE A 107 -4.62 4.55 -0.61
C PHE A 107 -3.97 3.92 0.61
N ASP A 108 -3.87 2.60 0.65
CA ASP A 108 -3.28 1.91 1.79
C ASP A 108 -2.51 0.65 1.42
N ILE A 109 -1.71 0.21 2.39
CA ILE A 109 -1.20 -1.15 2.48
C ILE A 109 -1.56 -1.72 3.85
N LYS A 110 -2.16 -2.91 3.85
CA LYS A 110 -2.49 -3.68 5.06
C LYS A 110 -1.63 -4.93 5.13
N ILE A 111 -0.93 -5.14 6.24
CA ILE A 111 -0.02 -6.27 6.45
C ILE A 111 -0.53 -7.18 7.57
N ARG A 112 -0.64 -8.48 7.29
CA ARG A 112 -1.08 -9.53 8.24
C ARG A 112 -0.16 -10.76 8.15
N PRO A 113 0.25 -11.40 9.26
CA PRO A 113 0.07 -10.92 10.63
C PRO A 113 0.83 -9.61 10.88
N LYS A 114 0.53 -8.94 12.00
CA LYS A 114 1.26 -7.75 12.42
C LYS A 114 2.75 -8.10 12.51
N PRO A 115 3.63 -7.39 11.77
CA PRO A 115 5.06 -7.65 11.81
C PRO A 115 5.63 -7.42 13.21
N ASP A 116 6.47 -8.34 13.67
CA ASP A 116 7.23 -8.16 14.89
C ASP A 116 8.35 -7.14 14.67
N LYS A 117 8.51 -6.20 15.60
CA LYS A 117 9.48 -5.09 15.50
C LYS A 117 10.95 -5.54 15.41
N LYS A 118 11.23 -6.82 15.63
CA LYS A 118 12.59 -7.38 15.74
C LYS A 118 13.05 -8.15 14.51
N GLU A 119 12.20 -8.36 13.51
CA GLU A 119 12.56 -9.18 12.34
C GLU A 119 13.19 -8.33 11.23
N ILE A 120 14.53 -8.23 11.26
CA ILE A 120 15.35 -7.76 10.13
C ILE A 120 15.84 -9.01 9.37
N ALA A 121 14.91 -9.83 8.89
CA ALA A 121 15.24 -10.94 7.99
C ALA A 121 14.88 -10.55 6.56
N ALA A 122 15.58 -11.14 5.58
CA ALA A 122 15.29 -10.93 4.17
C ALA A 122 13.85 -11.35 3.86
N VAL A 123 13.15 -10.54 3.05
CA VAL A 123 11.78 -10.81 2.61
C VAL A 123 11.82 -11.79 1.44
N GLU A 124 11.21 -12.96 1.60
CA GLU A 124 11.05 -13.97 0.53
C GLU A 124 9.64 -13.83 -0.06
N PHE A 125 9.52 -13.23 -1.25
CA PHE A 125 8.24 -13.10 -1.94
C PHE A 125 7.80 -14.43 -2.57
N LEU A 126 6.54 -14.81 -2.34
CA LEU A 126 5.99 -16.08 -2.79
C LEU A 126 5.04 -15.91 -3.98
N GLU A 127 4.18 -14.90 -3.93
CA GLU A 127 3.09 -14.72 -4.88
C GLU A 127 2.61 -13.27 -4.87
N ALA A 128 2.31 -12.71 -6.04
CA ALA A 128 1.44 -11.54 -6.18
C ALA A 128 0.21 -11.93 -6.99
N LYS A 129 -0.97 -11.56 -6.50
CA LYS A 129 -2.23 -11.62 -7.24
C LYS A 129 -2.67 -10.19 -7.49
N ILE A 130 -2.72 -9.81 -8.76
CA ILE A 130 -3.22 -8.51 -9.20
C ILE A 130 -4.69 -8.70 -9.54
N ASP A 131 -5.57 -7.91 -8.92
CA ASP A 131 -7.01 -8.03 -9.18
C ASP A 131 -7.30 -7.48 -10.60
N SER A 132 -8.00 -8.28 -11.41
CA SER A 132 -7.99 -8.26 -12.88
C SER A 132 -8.78 -7.13 -13.55
N GLU A 133 -9.17 -6.10 -12.81
CA GLU A 133 -9.97 -4.97 -13.32
C GLU A 133 -9.21 -3.65 -13.23
N LEU A 134 -7.93 -3.66 -13.65
CA LEU A 134 -7.16 -2.45 -13.87
C LEU A 134 -7.56 -1.85 -15.22
N ASP A 135 -8.82 -1.42 -15.31
CA ASP A 135 -9.34 -0.73 -16.48
C ASP A 135 -8.59 0.60 -16.62
N ILE A 136 -7.64 0.61 -17.54
CA ILE A 136 -6.97 1.82 -17.99
C ILE A 136 -7.84 2.37 -19.10
N ASN A 137 -8.90 3.12 -18.76
CA ASN A 137 -9.62 3.83 -19.79
C ASN A 137 -8.67 4.80 -20.49
N THR A 138 -8.41 4.47 -21.76
CA THR A 138 -7.94 5.32 -22.85
C THR A 138 -8.76 6.61 -22.84
N TYR A 139 -8.13 7.71 -22.47
CA TYR A 139 -8.60 9.06 -22.79
C TYR A 139 -7.62 9.67 -23.79
#